data_AF-A0A5K1G8E1-F1
#
_entry.id   AF-A0A5K1G8E1-F1
#
_cell.length_a   1.000
_cell.length_b   1.000
_cell.length_c   1.000
_cell.angle_alpha   90.00
_cell.angle_beta   90.00
_cell.angle_gamma   90.00
#
_symmetry.space_group_name_H-M   'P 1'
#
loop_
_entity.id
_entity.type
_entity.pdbx_description
1 polymer ?
#
loop_
_entity_poly.entity_id
_entity_poly.type
_entity_poly.pdbx_seq_one_letter_code
_entity_poly.pdbx_strand_id
1 'polypeptide(L)' 'FEVGDWVKFKRSIKTPSFGWQGTKQKSVGFVQNVLDKDVLIVSFCTGEARLLANEVVKVIPLDRGQHVQLKPDVKEP' A
#
# COMPACT_ATOMS: atom_id res chain seq x y z
N PHE A 1 -1.16 -10.84 -5.72
CA PHE A 1 -0.65 -10.32 -4.44
C PHE A 1 -0.50 -11.49 -3.51
N GLU A 2 0.49 -11.42 -2.62
CA GLU A 2 0.82 -12.46 -1.66
C GLU A 2 1.04 -11.81 -0.29
N VAL A 3 0.87 -12.60 0.77
CA VAL A 3 1.24 -12.18 2.13
C VAL A 3 2.72 -11.82 2.12
N GLY A 4 3.08 -10.63 2.60
CA GLY A 4 4.45 -10.11 2.43
C GLY A 4 4.55 -8.88 1.53
N ASP A 5 3.62 -8.74 0.57
CA ASP A 5 3.69 -7.65 -0.39
C ASP A 5 3.42 -6.30 0.28
N TRP A 6 4.26 -5.32 0.00
CA TRP A 6 3.96 -3.92 0.25
C TRP A 6 3.08 -3.37 -0.86
N VAL A 7 2.03 -2.64 -0.50
CA VAL A 7 1.05 -2.11 -1.44
C VAL A 7 0.68 -0.67 -1.11
N LYS A 8 0.24 0.05 -2.14
CA LYS A 8 -0.38 1.37 -2.00
C LYS A 8 -1.56 1.49 -2.95
N PHE A 9 -2.49 2.38 -2.64
CA PHE A 9 -3.59 2.69 -3.55
C PHE A 9 -3.07 3.25 -4.88
N LYS A 10 -3.72 2.86 -5.97
CA LYS A 10 -3.55 3.52 -7.28
C LYS A 10 -3.98 4.98 -7.15
N ARG A 11 -3.25 5.87 -7.83
CA ARG A 11 -3.54 7.31 -7.83
C ARG A 11 -4.94 7.63 -8.38
N SER A 12 -5.50 6.76 -9.22
CA SER A 12 -6.84 6.91 -9.78
C SER A 12 -7.97 6.62 -8.78
N ILE A 13 -7.71 5.97 -7.65
CA ILE A 13 -8.73 5.64 -6.66
C ILE A 13 -9.10 6.89 -5.87
N LYS A 14 -10.34 7.35 -6.07
CA LYS A 14 -10.96 8.44 -5.30
C LYS A 14 -11.85 7.91 -4.18
N THR A 15 -12.51 6.78 -4.42
CA THR A 15 -13.42 6.13 -3.48
C THR A 15 -13.18 4.62 -3.53
N PRO A 16 -12.50 4.03 -2.53
CA PRO A 16 -12.32 2.59 -2.45
C PRO A 16 -13.66 1.87 -2.24
N SER A 17 -13.75 0.64 -2.72
CA SER A 17 -14.95 -0.19 -2.70
C SER A 17 -15.43 -0.49 -1.28
N PHE A 18 -14.50 -0.67 -0.34
CA PHE A 18 -14.78 -0.83 1.10
C PHE A 18 -14.64 0.49 1.88
N GLY A 19 -14.54 1.63 1.18
CA GLY A 19 -14.23 2.91 1.79
C GLY A 19 -12.81 3.00 2.34
N TRP A 20 -12.45 4.17 2.85
CA TRP A 20 -11.08 4.46 3.30
C TRP A 20 -10.69 3.76 4.60
N GLN A 21 -11.65 3.36 5.46
CA GLN A 21 -11.36 2.61 6.70
C GLN A 21 -10.26 3.26 7.55
N GLY A 22 -10.24 4.58 7.65
CA GLY A 22 -9.21 5.34 8.39
C GLY A 22 -7.86 5.50 7.67
N THR A 23 -7.67 4.85 6.52
CA THR A 23 -6.49 5.00 5.66
C THR A 23 -6.57 6.27 4.80
N LYS A 24 -5.45 6.68 4.22
CA LYS A 24 -5.37 7.80 3.27
C LYS A 24 -4.92 7.27 1.91
N GLN A 25 -5.23 8.00 0.84
CA GLN A 25 -4.81 7.62 -0.52
C GLN A 25 -3.28 7.42 -0.67
N LYS A 26 -2.48 8.16 0.11
CA LYS A 26 -1.01 8.04 0.11
C LYS A 26 -0.47 6.97 1.07
N SER A 27 -1.33 6.32 1.85
CA SER A 27 -0.91 5.29 2.79
C SER A 27 -0.30 4.10 2.05
N VAL A 28 0.79 3.59 2.62
CA VAL A 28 1.43 2.34 2.22
C VAL A 28 1.10 1.32 3.30
N GLY A 29 0.72 0.12 2.88
CA GLY A 29 0.37 -0.97 3.79
C GLY A 29 1.01 -2.27 3.35
N PHE A 30 0.91 -3.27 4.22
CA PHE A 30 1.48 -4.59 4.04
C PHE A 30 0.37 -5.64 3.99
N VAL A 31 0.38 -6.52 2.99
CA VAL A 31 -0.64 -7.57 2.82
C VAL A 31 -0.46 -8.62 3.91
N GLN A 32 -1.45 -8.72 4.80
CA GLN A 32 -1.50 -9.74 5.86
C GLN A 32 -2.26 -11.00 5.43
N ASN A 33 -3.29 -10.87 4.59
CA ASN A 33 -4.09 -12.00 4.13
C ASN A 33 -4.66 -11.75 2.72
N VAL A 34 -4.85 -12.82 1.98
CA VAL A 34 -5.50 -12.87 0.66
C VAL A 34 -6.71 -13.78 0.81
N LEU A 35 -7.89 -13.20 1.02
CA LEU A 35 -9.12 -13.98 1.26
C LEU A 35 -9.58 -14.70 -0.01
N ASP A 36 -9.57 -13.96 -1.12
CA ASP A 36 -9.89 -14.41 -2.47
C ASP A 36 -8.94 -13.75 -3.47
N LYS A 37 -9.01 -14.11 -4.75
CA LYS A 37 -8.17 -13.49 -5.80
C LYS A 37 -8.31 -11.96 -5.86
N ASP A 38 -9.43 -11.43 -5.41
CA ASP A 38 -9.75 -10.00 -5.52
C ASP A 38 -9.74 -9.25 -4.19
N VAL A 39 -9.80 -9.91 -3.03
CA VAL A 39 -9.93 -9.24 -1.73
C VAL A 39 -8.69 -9.45 -0.86
N LEU A 40 -8.09 -8.33 -0.45
CA LEU A 40 -6.88 -8.29 0.38
C LEU A 40 -7.21 -7.73 1.76
N ILE A 41 -6.55 -8.27 2.78
CA ILE A 41 -6.46 -7.69 4.12
C ILE A 41 -5.08 -7.05 4.26
N VAL A 42 -5.06 -5.74 4.48
CA VAL A 42 -3.82 -4.95 4.48
C VAL A 42 -3.71 -4.19 5.79
N SER A 43 -2.55 -4.31 6.44
CA SER A 43 -2.19 -3.50 7.60
C SER A 43 -1.57 -2.18 7.16
N PHE A 44 -2.14 -1.10 7.65
CA PHE A 44 -1.61 0.25 7.58
C PHE A 44 -1.22 0.74 8.98
N CYS A 45 -0.48 1.84 9.07
CA CYS A 45 -0.18 2.48 10.36
C CYS A 45 -1.43 2.90 11.15
N THR A 46 -2.56 3.09 10.46
CA THR A 46 -3.85 3.48 11.03
C THR A 46 -4.73 2.30 11.44
N GLY A 47 -4.30 1.06 11.18
CA GLY A 47 -5.07 -0.15 11.41
C GLY A 47 -5.22 -1.02 10.17
N GLU A 48 -6.09 -2.00 10.25
CA GLU A 48 -6.37 -2.95 9.17
C GLU A 48 -7.46 -2.42 8.23
N ALA A 49 -7.32 -2.68 6.93
CA ALA A 49 -8.33 -2.36 5.94
C ALA A 49 -8.51 -3.48 4.91
N ARG A 50 -9.75 -3.66 4.48
CA ARG A 50 -10.13 -4.56 3.38
C ARG A 50 -10.06 -3.81 2.06
N LEU A 51 -9.37 -4.34 1.06
CA LEU A 51 -9.15 -3.68 -0.23
C LEU A 51 -9.42 -4.64 -1.38
N LEU A 52 -9.72 -4.09 -2.57
CA LEU A 52 -9.66 -4.89 -3.79
C LEU A 52 -8.25 -4.88 -4.41
N ALA A 53 -7.82 -6.02 -4.94
CA ALA A 53 -6.54 -6.17 -5.63
C ALA A 53 -6.38 -5.19 -6.80
N ASN A 54 -7.46 -4.85 -7.48
CA ASN A 54 -7.46 -3.90 -8.59
C ASN A 54 -7.35 -2.42 -8.14
N GLU A 55 -7.48 -2.11 -6.85
CA GLU A 55 -7.37 -0.74 -6.30
C GLU A 55 -5.95 -0.38 -5.90
N VAL A 56 -5.08 -1.39 -5.76
CA VAL A 56 -3.72 -1.22 -5.27
C VAL A 56 -2.67 -1.64 -6.30
N VAL A 57 -1.44 -1.21 -6.07
CA VAL A 57 -0.25 -1.65 -6.80
C VAL A 57 0.81 -2.08 -5.79
N LYS A 58 1.63 -3.06 -6.17
CA LYS A 58 2.80 -3.44 -5.38
C LYS A 58 3.78 -2.27 -5.31
N VAL A 59 4.34 -2.06 -4.13
CA VAL A 59 5.48 -1.20 -3.89
C VAL A 59 6.70 -2.11 -3.80
N ILE A 60 7.76 -1.76 -4.52
CA ILE A 60 9.04 -2.46 -4.38
C ILE A 60 9.65 -1.98 -3.06
N PRO A 61 9.80 -2.85 -2.04
CA PRO A 61 10.44 -2.47 -0.80
C PRO A 61 11.92 -2.19 -1.06
N LEU A 62 12.50 -1.34 -0.23
CA LEU A 62 13.95 -1.17 -0.20
C LEU A 62 14.54 -2.19 0.78
N ASP A 63 15.62 -2.84 0.36
CA ASP A 63 16.32 -3.79 1.21
C ASP A 63 17.24 -3.09 2.20
N ARG A 64 17.48 -3.74 3.35
CA ARG A 64 18.44 -3.24 4.33
C ARG A 64 19.82 -3.16 3.70
N GLY A 65 20.48 -2.00 3.83
CA GLY A 65 21.78 -1.74 3.22
C GLY A 65 21.72 -1.30 1.76
N GLN A 66 20.52 -1.17 1.17
CA GLN A 66 20.38 -0.62 -0.17
C GLN A 66 20.77 0.86 -0.19
N HIS A 67 21.71 1.20 -1.06
CA HIS A 67 22.06 2.59 -1.32
C HIS A 67 20.95 3.24 -2.12
N VAL A 68 20.44 4.35 -1.60
CA VAL A 68 19.40 5.16 -2.25
C VAL A 68 19.84 6.60 -2.36
N GLN A 69 19.33 7.29 -3.37
CA GLN A 69 19.57 8.71 -3.58
C GLN A 69 18.23 9.45 -3.52
N LEU A 70 18.16 10.50 -2.71
CA LEU A 70 17.01 11.40 -2.70
C LEU A 70 16.89 12.06 -4.07
N LYS A 71 15.65 12.31 -4.49
CA LYS A 71 15.44 13.10 -5.71
C LYS A 71 15.92 14.54 -5.49
N PRO A 72 16.39 15.23 -6.54
CA PRO A 72 16.90 16.60 -6.41
C PRO A 72 15.90 17.61 -5.83
N ASP A 73 14.60 17.33 -5.91
CA ASP A 73 13.50 18.20 -5.45
C ASP A 73 13.06 17.94 -4.00
N VAL A 74 13.63 16.95 -3.32
CA VAL A 74 13.34 16.66 -1.90
C VAL A 74 14.10 17.65 -1.02
N LYS A 75 13.37 18.54 -0.36
CA LYS A 75 13.96 19.56 0.53
C LYS A 75 14.37 19.02 1.90
N GLU A 76 13.56 18.12 2.46
CA GLU A 76 13.77 17.52 3.77
C GLU A 76 13.36 16.04 3.73
N PRO A 77 14.11 15.15 4.41
CA PRO A 77 13.78 13.73 4.53
C PRO A 77 12.59 13.45 5.45
#